data_AF-A0A6A5GUU5-F1
#
_entry.id   AF-A0A6A5GUU5-F1
#
_cell.length_a   1.000
_cell.length_b   1.000
_cell.length_c   1.000
_cell.angle_alpha   90.00
_cell.angle_beta   90.00
_cell.angle_gamma   90.00
#
_symmetry.space_group_name_H-M   'P 1'
#
loop_
_entity.id
_entity.type
_entity.pdbx_description
1 polymer ?
#
loop_
_entity_poly.entity_id
_entity_poly.type
_entity_poly.pdbx_seq_one_letter_code
_entity_poly.pdbx_strand_id
1 'polypeptide(L)'
;MASCADEIDAELAYGSPVRSKKVLKRQNFWRKSERKEGSRKGCRTIFDTCVVILILSTILVSALLVFQSFKTQKLVSNIQVYINILEQQLNVWNNSTIETENNLMERAIQSQDNGKSVEKNKKAMMLSTEEIIIDREHHAGSISKTYLNDEIQINSTFGINAANVLLHASIDHELSSEEVSFEDGFIANSFLGSDFGGYVLLDRIELPPNKAWCTNELQPVLTINLASYTNLTAVSYQHTRWNGSVPDGSPKSYDVMSCLDENCRKMERIMSNCVYKNSEDKQEQVCVIPTSLRLSPTKKVQFRIRENHGNTRKTCVYLVRVYGHIEEKLLTGNQKMKRDHINTCLSITNRYHNYRILFDIFDGYCISLFSKGCCKQCPECCTQCRINPSFSAVVYGIILVLITPLVMISPFFIILFLAKMYIRFF
;
A
#
# COMPACT_ATOMS: atom_id res chain seq x y z
N MET A 1 8.97 -21.98 -46.10
CA MET A 1 9.47 -22.36 -47.44
C MET A 1 10.65 -23.30 -47.23
N ALA A 2 10.64 -24.48 -47.87
CA ALA A 2 11.73 -25.48 -48.01
C ALA A 2 12.19 -26.17 -46.69
N SER A 3 12.22 -27.50 -46.43
CA SER A 3 12.40 -28.75 -47.22
C SER A 3 13.65 -28.73 -48.10
N CYS A 4 14.62 -29.65 -48.12
CA CYS A 4 14.87 -30.99 -47.55
C CYS A 4 16.41 -31.19 -47.51
N ALA A 5 16.88 -32.22 -46.82
CA ALA A 5 18.10 -32.98 -47.14
C ALA A 5 17.88 -34.38 -46.53
N ASP A 6 17.57 -35.39 -47.35
CA ASP A 6 18.49 -36.29 -48.08
C ASP A 6 19.12 -37.35 -47.16
N GLU A 7 18.74 -38.61 -47.40
CA GLU A 7 19.67 -39.74 -47.28
C GLU A 7 19.19 -40.88 -48.20
N ILE A 8 20.00 -41.15 -49.23
CA ILE A 8 19.96 -42.35 -50.05
C ILE A 8 21.17 -43.18 -49.60
N ASP A 9 20.98 -44.48 -49.37
CA ASP A 9 21.74 -45.55 -50.05
C ASP A 9 21.51 -46.90 -49.36
N ALA A 10 21.00 -47.85 -50.14
CA ALA A 10 21.71 -49.10 -50.45
C ALA A 10 20.76 -50.11 -51.12
N GLU A 11 20.95 -50.24 -52.44
CA GLU A 11 20.85 -51.46 -53.24
C GLU A 11 21.28 -52.75 -52.45
N LEU A 12 20.78 -53.97 -52.64
CA LEU A 12 20.46 -54.72 -53.87
C LEU A 12 19.84 -56.10 -53.49
N ALA A 13 19.19 -56.72 -54.48
CA ALA A 13 19.07 -58.17 -54.74
C ALA A 13 17.86 -59.01 -54.22
N TYR A 14 17.06 -59.41 -55.21
CA TYR A 14 16.46 -60.74 -55.47
C TYR A 14 15.29 -61.31 -54.62
N GLY A 15 14.21 -61.67 -55.34
CA GLY A 15 13.35 -62.83 -55.04
C GLY A 15 11.98 -62.53 -54.40
N SER A 16 10.89 -62.59 -55.18
CA SER A 16 9.51 -62.68 -54.66
C SER A 16 9.25 -64.12 -54.14
N PRO A 17 8.40 -64.36 -53.12
CA PRO A 17 6.99 -64.58 -53.44
C PRO A 17 5.94 -64.13 -52.40
N VAL A 18 4.79 -63.70 -52.93
CA VAL A 18 3.39 -63.78 -52.44
C VAL A 18 3.16 -64.22 -50.98
N ARG A 19 2.85 -63.27 -50.08
CA ARG A 19 2.37 -63.52 -48.71
C ARG A 19 0.84 -63.29 -48.60
N SER A 20 0.13 -64.33 -48.15
CA SER A 20 -1.34 -64.47 -48.10
C SER A 20 -2.10 -63.33 -47.38
N LYS A 21 -3.19 -62.83 -48.02
CA LYS A 21 -4.15 -61.82 -47.53
C LYS A 21 -4.76 -62.13 -46.14
N LYS A 22 -4.74 -63.38 -45.68
CA LYS A 22 -5.26 -63.77 -44.35
C LYS A 22 -4.37 -63.28 -43.19
N VAL A 23 -3.06 -63.16 -43.41
CA VAL A 23 -2.12 -62.70 -42.37
C VAL A 23 -2.29 -61.21 -42.09
N LEU A 24 -2.51 -60.42 -43.15
CA LEU A 24 -2.70 -58.97 -43.06
C LEU A 24 -3.96 -58.58 -42.27
N LYS A 25 -5.06 -59.34 -42.45
CA LYS A 25 -6.34 -59.08 -41.74
C LYS A 25 -6.24 -59.35 -40.24
N ARG A 26 -5.48 -60.38 -39.85
CA ARG A 26 -5.25 -60.73 -38.43
C ARG A 26 -4.40 -59.65 -37.73
N GLN A 27 -3.34 -59.18 -38.38
CA GLN A 27 -2.48 -58.12 -37.82
C GLN A 27 -3.24 -56.79 -37.60
N ASN A 28 -4.15 -56.43 -38.50
CA ASN A 28 -4.94 -55.19 -38.35
C ASN A 28 -5.98 -55.27 -37.22
N PHE A 29 -6.48 -56.47 -36.88
CA PHE A 29 -7.40 -56.65 -35.74
C PHE A 29 -6.68 -56.49 -34.40
N TRP A 30 -5.52 -57.14 -34.22
CA TRP A 30 -4.69 -57.03 -33.02
C TRP A 30 -4.25 -55.58 -32.76
N ARG A 31 -3.80 -54.89 -33.82
CA ARG A 31 -3.36 -53.48 -33.73
C ARG A 31 -4.50 -52.52 -33.33
N LYS A 32 -5.77 -52.87 -33.60
CA LYS A 32 -6.95 -52.07 -33.21
C LYS A 32 -7.39 -52.37 -31.77
N SER A 33 -7.17 -53.59 -31.29
CA SER A 33 -7.42 -54.00 -29.89
C SER A 33 -6.43 -53.33 -28.94
N GLU A 34 -5.13 -53.37 -29.25
CA GLU A 34 -4.08 -52.79 -28.41
C GLU A 34 -4.20 -51.27 -28.27
N ARG A 35 -4.64 -50.54 -29.32
CA ARG A 35 -4.92 -49.09 -29.21
C ARG A 35 -6.07 -48.77 -28.25
N LYS A 36 -7.10 -49.60 -28.19
CA LYS A 36 -8.23 -49.40 -27.27
C LYS A 36 -7.84 -49.69 -25.82
N GLU A 37 -6.99 -50.69 -25.59
CA GLU A 37 -6.46 -51.05 -24.27
C GLU A 37 -5.49 -49.98 -23.72
N GLY A 38 -4.59 -49.46 -24.57
CA GLY A 38 -3.65 -48.39 -24.20
C GLY A 38 -4.32 -47.06 -23.87
N SER A 39 -5.36 -46.68 -24.62
CA SER A 39 -6.16 -45.46 -24.37
C SER A 39 -6.93 -45.52 -23.03
N ARG A 40 -7.42 -46.71 -22.64
CA ARG A 40 -8.10 -46.92 -21.35
C ARG A 40 -7.16 -46.82 -20.15
N LYS A 41 -5.91 -47.29 -20.28
CA LYS A 41 -4.88 -47.20 -19.23
C LYS A 41 -4.39 -45.76 -19.04
N GLY A 42 -4.14 -45.02 -20.12
CA GLY A 42 -3.69 -43.61 -20.04
C GLY A 42 -4.72 -42.66 -19.41
N CYS A 43 -6.01 -42.91 -19.59
CA CYS A 43 -7.06 -42.07 -18.99
C CYS A 43 -7.25 -42.34 -17.48
N ARG A 44 -6.84 -43.52 -16.98
CA ARG A 44 -6.93 -43.86 -15.55
C ARG A 44 -5.78 -43.24 -14.75
N THR A 45 -4.56 -43.27 -15.29
CA THR A 45 -3.38 -42.66 -14.66
C THR A 45 -3.46 -41.14 -14.56
N ILE A 46 -4.08 -40.46 -15.54
CA ILE A 46 -4.30 -39.00 -15.49
C ILE A 46 -5.35 -38.65 -14.41
N PHE A 47 -6.40 -39.44 -14.28
CA PHE A 47 -7.42 -39.21 -13.25
C PHE A 47 -6.85 -39.40 -11.85
N ASP A 48 -6.11 -40.48 -11.62
CA ASP A 48 -5.50 -40.77 -10.33
C ASP A 48 -4.47 -39.68 -9.94
N THR A 49 -3.70 -39.16 -10.90
CA THR A 49 -2.78 -38.03 -10.65
C THR A 49 -3.51 -36.73 -10.33
N CYS A 50 -4.61 -36.41 -11.02
CA CYS A 50 -5.43 -35.23 -10.68
C CYS A 50 -6.03 -35.33 -9.28
N VAL A 51 -6.53 -36.50 -8.88
CA VAL A 51 -7.09 -36.73 -7.53
C VAL A 51 -6.01 -36.58 -6.46
N VAL A 52 -4.81 -37.11 -6.69
CA VAL A 52 -3.68 -36.96 -5.76
C VAL A 52 -3.25 -35.49 -5.65
N ILE A 53 -3.18 -34.75 -6.75
CA ILE A 53 -2.87 -33.31 -6.73
C ILE A 53 -3.94 -32.54 -5.95
N LEU A 54 -5.23 -32.86 -6.12
CA LEU A 54 -6.31 -32.23 -5.37
C LEU A 54 -6.20 -32.52 -3.88
N ILE A 55 -5.95 -33.77 -3.48
CA ILE A 55 -5.76 -34.13 -2.06
C ILE A 55 -4.53 -33.43 -1.48
N LEU A 56 -3.42 -33.36 -2.20
CA LEU A 56 -2.22 -32.65 -1.73
C LEU A 56 -2.47 -31.15 -1.62
N SER A 57 -3.23 -30.56 -2.53
CA SER A 57 -3.59 -29.14 -2.48
C SER A 57 -4.52 -28.82 -1.30
N THR A 58 -5.50 -29.68 -1.00
CA THR A 58 -6.40 -29.49 0.15
C THR A 58 -5.67 -29.70 1.48
N ILE A 59 -4.74 -30.65 1.55
CA ILE A 59 -3.87 -30.84 2.71
C ILE A 59 -2.95 -29.63 2.90
N LEU A 60 -2.36 -29.08 1.84
CA LEU A 60 -1.51 -27.89 1.91
C LEU A 60 -2.31 -26.67 2.40
N VAL A 61 -3.50 -26.45 1.85
CA VAL A 61 -4.40 -25.36 2.30
C VAL A 61 -4.82 -25.56 3.76
N SER A 62 -5.18 -26.79 4.16
CA SER A 62 -5.55 -27.10 5.54
C SER A 62 -4.38 -26.90 6.50
N ALA A 63 -3.16 -27.28 6.11
CA ALA A 63 -1.95 -27.07 6.90
C ALA A 63 -1.64 -25.57 7.05
N LEU A 64 -1.82 -24.78 5.98
CA LEU A 64 -1.69 -23.32 6.05
C LEU A 64 -2.74 -22.71 6.99
N LEU A 65 -3.99 -23.17 6.95
CA LEU A 65 -5.04 -22.69 7.84
C LEU A 65 -4.79 -23.08 9.32
N VAL A 66 -4.28 -24.28 9.58
CA VAL A 66 -3.92 -24.73 10.94
C VAL A 66 -2.69 -23.99 11.47
N PHE A 67 -1.70 -23.71 10.63
CA PHE A 67 -0.56 -22.88 11.02
C PHE A 67 -1.00 -21.46 11.41
N GLN A 68 -2.00 -20.92 10.70
CA GLN A 68 -2.59 -19.62 11.03
C GLN A 68 -3.44 -19.67 12.31
N SER A 69 -4.18 -20.76 12.57
CA SER A 69 -4.97 -20.90 13.80
C SER A 69 -4.10 -21.04 15.06
N PHE A 70 -2.95 -21.70 14.95
CA PHE A 70 -1.98 -21.76 16.05
C PHE A 70 -1.42 -20.36 16.37
N LYS A 71 -1.23 -19.53 15.34
CA LYS A 71 -0.77 -18.14 15.48
C LYS A 71 -1.84 -17.23 16.08
N THR A 72 -3.12 -17.41 15.73
CA THR A 72 -4.22 -16.65 16.33
C THR A 72 -4.47 -17.06 17.79
N GLN A 73 -4.33 -18.33 18.16
CA GLN A 73 -4.41 -18.75 19.57
C GLN A 73 -3.29 -18.14 20.42
N LYS A 74 -2.08 -18.03 19.88
CA LYS A 74 -0.97 -17.33 20.56
C LYS A 74 -1.26 -15.83 20.74
N LEU A 75 -1.93 -15.21 19.77
CA LEU A 75 -2.36 -13.81 19.85
C LEU A 75 -3.45 -13.60 20.91
N VAL A 76 -4.46 -14.49 20.96
CA VAL A 76 -5.55 -14.45 21.95
C VAL A 76 -5.03 -14.65 23.37
N SER A 77 -4.08 -15.57 23.57
CA SER A 77 -3.39 -15.76 24.85
C SER A 77 -2.72 -14.47 25.35
N ASN A 78 -2.00 -13.78 24.46
CA ASN A 78 -1.33 -12.53 24.80
C ASN A 78 -2.31 -11.38 25.08
N ILE A 79 -3.45 -11.33 24.35
CA ILE A 79 -4.52 -10.36 24.60
C ILE A 79 -5.14 -10.58 25.98
N GLN A 80 -5.36 -11.84 26.38
CA GLN A 80 -5.93 -12.16 27.69
C GLN A 80 -5.02 -11.66 28.83
N VAL A 81 -3.69 -11.79 28.68
CA VAL A 81 -2.72 -11.25 29.65
C VAL A 81 -2.83 -9.72 29.74
N TYR A 82 -3.05 -9.04 28.62
CA TYR A 82 -3.15 -7.58 28.59
C TYR A 82 -4.47 -7.05 29.17
N ILE A 83 -5.58 -7.75 28.93
CA ILE A 83 -6.87 -7.45 29.58
C ILE A 83 -6.72 -7.52 31.10
N ASN A 84 -6.04 -8.56 31.62
CA ASN A 84 -5.79 -8.68 33.06
C ASN A 84 -4.95 -7.52 33.62
N ILE A 85 -3.95 -7.03 32.87
CA ILE A 85 -3.12 -5.87 33.28
C ILE A 85 -3.96 -4.58 33.29
N LEU A 86 -4.81 -4.38 32.28
CA LEU A 86 -5.67 -3.20 32.19
C LEU A 86 -6.75 -3.19 33.28
N GLU A 87 -7.36 -4.34 33.57
CA GLU A 87 -8.29 -4.50 34.69
C GLU A 87 -7.60 -4.17 36.02
N GLN A 88 -6.34 -4.58 36.20
CA GLN A 88 -5.57 -4.26 37.39
C GLN A 88 -5.29 -2.75 37.52
N GLN A 89 -4.94 -2.07 36.42
CA GLN A 89 -4.71 -0.62 36.42
C GLN A 89 -6.01 0.16 36.67
N LEU A 90 -7.13 -0.28 36.09
CA LEU A 90 -8.44 0.32 36.31
C LEU A 90 -8.88 0.19 37.78
N ASN A 91 -8.63 -0.98 38.40
CA ASN A 91 -8.93 -1.20 39.81
C ASN A 91 -8.08 -0.33 40.74
N VAL A 92 -6.80 -0.12 40.41
CA VAL A 92 -5.92 0.80 41.16
C VAL A 92 -6.40 2.25 41.03
N TRP A 93 -6.82 2.67 39.82
CA TRP A 93 -7.34 4.01 39.58
C TRP A 93 -8.69 4.26 40.26
N ASN A 94 -9.59 3.28 40.27
CA ASN A 94 -10.86 3.39 40.99
C ASN A 94 -10.62 3.50 42.50
N ASN A 95 -9.71 2.72 43.07
CA ASN A 95 -9.38 2.80 44.49
C ASN A 95 -8.76 4.16 44.86
N SER A 96 -7.86 4.70 44.03
CA SER A 96 -7.28 6.02 44.28
C SER A 96 -8.30 7.15 44.14
N THR A 97 -9.25 7.02 43.22
CA THR A 97 -10.33 7.99 43.03
C THR A 97 -11.27 7.99 44.23
N ILE A 98 -11.66 6.81 44.73
CA ILE A 98 -12.46 6.66 45.96
C ILE A 98 -11.72 7.24 47.17
N GLU A 99 -10.42 7.00 47.29
CA GLU A 99 -9.60 7.57 48.37
C GLU A 99 -9.51 9.11 48.27
N THR A 100 -9.43 9.65 47.05
CA THR A 100 -9.41 11.11 46.81
C THR A 100 -10.75 11.76 47.14
N GLU A 101 -11.86 11.12 46.78
CA GLU A 101 -13.21 11.57 47.11
C GLU A 101 -13.50 11.50 48.61
N ASN A 102 -13.08 10.43 49.29
CA ASN A 102 -13.19 10.32 50.75
C ASN A 102 -12.36 11.40 51.45
N ASN A 103 -11.13 11.67 50.99
CA ASN A 103 -10.27 12.72 51.53
C ASN A 103 -10.80 14.15 51.25
N LEU A 104 -11.56 14.34 50.17
CA LEU A 104 -12.25 15.60 49.87
C LEU A 104 -13.50 15.77 50.73
N MET A 105 -14.25 14.68 50.97
CA MET A 105 -15.42 14.69 51.84
C MET A 105 -15.03 14.93 53.31
N GLU A 106 -13.92 14.35 53.77
CA GLU A 106 -13.37 14.56 55.11
C GLU A 106 -12.88 16.01 55.32
N ARG A 107 -12.26 16.62 54.29
CA ARG A 107 -11.93 18.06 54.28
C ARG A 107 -13.15 18.96 54.25
N ALA A 108 -14.21 18.56 53.55
CA ALA A 108 -15.48 19.31 53.52
C ALA A 108 -16.16 19.28 54.90
N ILE A 109 -16.16 18.14 55.58
CA ILE A 109 -16.69 17.98 56.94
C ILE A 109 -15.89 18.82 57.95
N GLN A 110 -14.55 18.86 57.85
CA GLN A 110 -13.71 19.74 58.68
C GLN A 110 -13.90 21.24 58.37
N SER A 111 -14.26 21.61 57.14
CA SER A 111 -14.51 23.00 56.75
C SER A 111 -15.87 23.55 57.23
N GLN A 112 -16.82 22.66 57.55
CA GLN A 112 -18.17 23.04 57.98
C GLN A 112 -18.25 23.33 59.49
N ASP A 113 -17.25 22.91 60.27
CA ASP A 113 -17.18 23.12 61.73
C ASP A 113 -16.55 24.48 62.14
N ASN A 114 -16.01 25.23 61.17
CA ASN A 114 -15.46 26.58 61.40
C ASN A 114 -16.20 27.62 60.55
N GLY A 115 -17.41 27.97 60.98
CA GLY A 115 -18.16 29.09 60.40
C GLY A 115 -17.64 30.45 60.85
N LYS A 116 -17.26 31.33 59.90
CA LYS A 116 -17.97 32.61 59.64
C LYS A 116 -17.37 33.45 58.51
N SER A 117 -18.27 33.85 57.60
CA SER A 117 -18.34 35.14 56.89
C SER A 117 -17.25 35.48 55.86
N VAL A 118 -17.63 35.59 54.58
CA VAL A 118 -17.89 36.87 53.90
C VAL A 118 -18.26 36.61 52.43
N GLU A 119 -19.24 37.38 52.01
CA GLU A 119 -19.96 37.46 50.74
C GLU A 119 -19.13 37.98 49.55
N LYS A 120 -19.69 37.81 48.33
CA LYS A 120 -19.36 38.41 47.02
C LYS A 120 -18.25 37.78 46.15
N ASN A 121 -18.67 37.06 45.09
CA ASN A 121 -18.65 37.56 43.70
C ASN A 121 -19.02 36.45 42.70
N LYS A 122 -20.26 36.47 42.18
CA LYS A 122 -20.72 35.68 41.02
C LYS A 122 -21.20 36.64 39.93
N LYS A 123 -20.40 36.82 38.88
CA LYS A 123 -20.71 37.27 37.51
C LYS A 123 -19.36 37.51 36.81
N ALA A 124 -19.09 37.17 35.56
CA ALA A 124 -19.99 36.89 34.45
C ALA A 124 -19.29 35.97 33.42
N MET A 125 -20.08 35.07 32.84
CA MET A 125 -19.87 34.41 31.56
C MET A 125 -20.77 35.15 30.57
N MET A 126 -20.21 35.82 29.56
CA MET A 126 -20.87 36.08 28.28
C MET A 126 -19.91 36.78 27.29
N LEU A 127 -19.65 36.08 26.19
CA LEU A 127 -19.81 36.54 24.80
C LEU A 127 -19.62 38.04 24.51
N SER A 128 -18.62 38.39 23.71
CA SER A 128 -18.74 39.50 22.75
C SER A 128 -18.02 39.17 21.45
N THR A 129 -18.82 38.95 20.42
CA THR A 129 -18.48 39.16 19.01
C THR A 129 -18.10 40.62 18.81
N GLU A 130 -16.99 40.90 18.14
CA GLU A 130 -16.85 42.15 17.39
C GLU A 130 -15.95 41.97 16.16
N GLU A 131 -16.42 42.54 15.08
CA GLU A 131 -15.96 42.49 13.70
C GLU A 131 -15.09 43.73 13.42
N ILE A 132 -13.94 43.61 12.73
CA ILE A 132 -13.25 44.77 12.12
C ILE A 132 -12.73 44.39 10.73
N ILE A 133 -13.03 45.30 9.80
CA ILE A 133 -12.86 45.30 8.35
C ILE A 133 -11.57 46.06 7.95
N ILE A 134 -10.80 45.44 7.04
CA ILE A 134 -9.92 45.97 5.95
C ILE A 134 -8.73 46.91 6.30
N ASP A 135 -7.50 46.51 5.89
CA ASP A 135 -6.75 47.32 4.89
C ASP A 135 -5.75 46.52 4.03
N ARG A 136 -5.49 47.07 2.84
CA ARG A 136 -4.97 46.44 1.61
C ARG A 136 -3.45 46.67 1.41
N GLU A 137 -2.85 45.78 0.61
CA GLU A 137 -1.60 45.89 -0.17
C GLU A 137 -0.22 45.67 0.49
N HIS A 138 0.41 44.53 0.17
CA HIS A 138 1.44 44.47 -0.88
C HIS A 138 1.65 43.03 -1.40
N HIS A 139 1.56 42.89 -2.73
CA HIS A 139 1.63 41.64 -3.47
C HIS A 139 3.03 40.99 -3.49
N ALA A 140 3.06 39.68 -3.21
CA ALA A 140 4.06 38.75 -3.77
C ALA A 140 3.39 37.39 -4.08
N GLY A 141 2.98 37.23 -5.34
CA GLY A 141 2.74 35.96 -6.04
C GLY A 141 1.94 34.85 -5.34
N SER A 142 0.60 34.91 -5.39
CA SER A 142 -0.25 33.76 -5.10
C SER A 142 -0.22 32.77 -6.26
N ILE A 143 0.16 31.52 -5.98
CA ILE A 143 -0.04 30.38 -6.89
C ILE A 143 -1.55 30.08 -6.93
N SER A 144 -2.20 30.37 -8.06
CA SER A 144 -3.56 29.89 -8.34
C SER A 144 -3.48 28.40 -8.67
N LYS A 145 -3.82 27.53 -7.71
CA LYS A 145 -4.05 26.10 -7.97
C LYS A 145 -5.41 25.94 -8.66
N THR A 146 -5.45 26.21 -9.97
CA THR A 146 -6.62 25.93 -10.80
C THR A 146 -6.56 24.46 -11.24
N TYR A 147 -7.45 23.63 -10.71
CA TYR A 147 -7.64 22.26 -11.18
C TYR A 147 -8.33 22.28 -12.55
N LEU A 148 -7.53 22.13 -13.60
CA LEU A 148 -8.01 21.84 -14.94
C LEU A 148 -7.40 20.52 -15.39
N ASN A 149 -8.26 19.50 -15.46
CA ASN A 149 -8.13 18.20 -16.15
C ASN A 149 -6.88 17.35 -15.90
N ASP A 150 -7.06 16.18 -15.27
CA ASP A 150 -6.44 14.86 -15.55
C ASP A 150 -4.97 14.76 -16.04
N GLU A 151 -4.09 15.70 -15.71
CA GLU A 151 -2.67 15.60 -15.99
C GLU A 151 -1.85 15.67 -14.69
N ILE A 152 -0.83 14.80 -14.60
CA ILE A 152 0.29 14.94 -13.66
C ILE A 152 0.67 16.41 -13.65
N GLN A 153 0.53 17.10 -12.52
CA GLN A 153 0.73 18.54 -12.44
C GLN A 153 2.16 18.92 -12.91
N ILE A 154 2.26 19.41 -14.14
CA ILE A 154 3.48 19.97 -14.74
C ILE A 154 3.65 21.46 -14.38
N ASN A 155 2.69 22.08 -13.68
CA ASN A 155 2.75 23.51 -13.36
C ASN A 155 3.25 23.78 -11.94
N SER A 156 4.46 23.30 -11.63
CA SER A 156 5.27 23.92 -10.57
C SER A 156 6.31 24.80 -11.25
N THR A 157 6.57 25.99 -10.70
CA THR A 157 7.69 26.85 -11.13
C THR A 157 9.05 26.16 -11.04
N PHE A 158 9.11 25.02 -10.36
CA PHE A 158 10.32 24.24 -10.13
C PHE A 158 10.40 22.99 -11.04
N GLY A 159 9.40 22.73 -11.89
CA GLY A 159 9.36 21.53 -12.74
C GLY A 159 8.55 20.38 -12.14
N ILE A 160 8.83 19.15 -12.58
CA ILE A 160 8.04 17.96 -12.23
C ILE A 160 8.51 17.41 -10.88
N ASN A 161 7.56 16.91 -10.07
CA ASN A 161 7.88 16.14 -8.87
C ASN A 161 8.36 14.73 -9.25
N ALA A 162 9.67 14.55 -9.39
CA ALA A 162 10.29 13.28 -9.75
C ALA A 162 10.24 12.22 -8.64
N ALA A 163 9.87 12.61 -7.41
CA ALA A 163 9.65 11.69 -6.29
C ALA A 163 8.22 11.13 -6.25
N ASN A 164 7.36 11.45 -7.25
CA ASN A 164 5.98 10.98 -7.25
C ASN A 164 5.88 9.47 -7.54
N VAL A 165 5.25 8.72 -6.65
CA VAL A 165 5.02 7.27 -6.81
C VAL A 165 4.19 6.94 -8.06
N LEU A 166 3.33 7.86 -8.51
CA LEU A 166 2.56 7.70 -9.76
C LEU A 166 3.45 7.71 -11.01
N LEU A 167 4.67 8.25 -10.89
CA LEU A 167 5.71 8.22 -11.92
C LEU A 167 6.71 7.08 -11.70
N HIS A 168 6.38 6.10 -10.86
CA HIS A 168 7.26 4.97 -10.49
C HIS A 168 8.46 5.33 -9.60
N ALA A 169 8.41 6.46 -8.89
CA ALA A 169 9.34 6.70 -7.79
C ALA A 169 9.08 5.72 -6.63
N SER A 170 10.11 5.41 -5.84
CA SER A 170 9.98 4.47 -4.72
C SER A 170 10.92 4.82 -3.57
N ILE A 171 10.62 4.31 -2.38
CA ILE A 171 11.54 4.37 -1.25
C ILE A 171 12.56 3.24 -1.40
N ASP A 172 13.82 3.55 -1.14
CA ASP A 172 14.86 2.55 -0.95
C ASP A 172 14.88 2.14 0.52
N HIS A 173 14.25 1.02 0.85
CA HIS A 173 14.13 0.54 2.22
C HIS A 173 15.46 0.07 2.82
N GLU A 174 16.44 -0.34 2.00
CA GLU A 174 17.75 -0.80 2.49
C GLU A 174 18.64 0.37 2.89
N LEU A 175 18.47 1.53 2.24
CA LEU A 175 19.21 2.76 2.50
C LEU A 175 18.41 3.79 3.32
N SER A 176 17.22 3.43 3.79
CA SER A 176 16.41 4.26 4.69
C SER A 176 16.46 3.72 6.11
N SER A 177 16.17 4.58 7.07
CA SER A 177 15.93 4.19 8.45
C SER A 177 14.76 3.21 8.56
N GLU A 178 14.79 2.38 9.58
CA GLU A 178 13.74 1.40 9.85
C GLU A 178 12.39 2.11 10.00
N GLU A 179 11.43 1.70 9.16
CA GLU A 179 10.09 2.25 9.18
C GLU A 179 9.27 1.62 10.32
N VAL A 180 8.66 2.47 11.13
CA VAL A 180 7.73 2.09 12.19
C VAL A 180 6.34 2.61 11.88
N SER A 181 5.34 2.03 12.50
CA SER A 181 3.96 2.46 12.37
C SER A 181 3.71 3.85 12.95
N PHE A 182 2.77 4.56 12.33
CA PHE A 182 2.29 5.86 12.80
C PHE A 182 1.69 5.76 14.20
N GLU A 183 0.79 4.80 14.41
CA GLU A 183 0.14 4.56 15.70
C GLU A 183 1.11 3.94 16.72
N ASP A 184 1.00 4.35 17.98
CA ASP A 184 1.74 3.74 19.09
C ASP A 184 0.93 2.58 19.69
N GLY A 185 1.51 1.38 19.75
CA GLY A 185 0.90 0.22 20.39
C GLY A 185 1.22 -1.13 19.72
N PHE A 186 0.91 -2.24 20.40
CA PHE A 186 1.25 -3.59 19.91
C PHE A 186 0.53 -3.97 18.60
N ILE A 187 -0.67 -3.41 18.35
CA ILE A 187 -1.42 -3.62 17.09
C ILE A 187 -0.66 -3.01 15.89
N ALA A 188 0.14 -1.98 16.16
CA ALA A 188 0.89 -1.22 15.17
C ALA A 188 2.14 -1.96 14.65
N ASN A 189 2.59 -3.02 15.35
CA ASN A 189 3.71 -3.88 14.93
C ASN A 189 3.24 -5.19 14.28
N SER A 190 1.98 -5.27 13.83
CA SER A 190 1.53 -6.44 13.09
C SER A 190 2.30 -6.55 11.78
N PHE A 191 3.17 -7.56 11.73
CA PHE A 191 3.97 -8.10 10.63
C PHE A 191 3.17 -8.46 9.34
N LEU A 192 1.94 -7.95 9.19
CA LEU A 192 0.90 -8.44 8.29
C LEU A 192 0.11 -7.29 7.64
N GLY A 193 0.84 -6.36 7.02
CA GLY A 193 0.30 -5.32 6.16
C GLY A 193 0.36 -3.93 6.78
N SER A 194 1.55 -3.50 7.21
CA SER A 194 1.80 -2.09 7.45
C SER A 194 1.73 -1.33 6.13
N ASP A 195 1.10 -0.17 6.22
CA ASP A 195 0.94 0.85 5.19
C ASP A 195 2.31 1.52 4.88
N PHE A 196 3.34 0.70 4.60
CA PHE A 196 4.73 1.14 4.48
C PHE A 196 4.90 2.20 3.38
N GLY A 197 5.34 3.38 3.81
CA GLY A 197 6.22 4.32 3.14
C GLY A 197 5.68 5.09 1.94
N GLY A 198 4.98 4.44 1.00
CA GLY A 198 4.64 5.04 -0.30
C GLY A 198 3.77 6.30 -0.22
N TYR A 199 3.08 6.52 0.90
CA TYR A 199 2.32 7.75 1.13
C TYR A 199 3.18 9.01 1.13
N VAL A 200 4.44 8.91 1.56
CA VAL A 200 5.37 10.05 1.59
C VAL A 200 5.75 10.53 0.20
N LEU A 201 5.51 9.69 -0.82
CA LEU A 201 5.81 9.93 -2.24
C LEU A 201 4.54 10.11 -3.10
N LEU A 202 3.36 9.84 -2.55
CA LEU A 202 2.11 9.96 -3.29
C LEU A 202 1.67 11.42 -3.34
N ASP A 203 1.87 12.05 -4.50
CA ASP A 203 1.58 13.47 -4.71
C ASP A 203 0.08 13.75 -4.64
N ARG A 204 -0.31 14.51 -3.61
CA ARG A 204 -1.70 14.86 -3.32
C ARG A 204 -1.76 16.20 -2.59
N ILE A 205 -2.90 16.87 -2.73
CA ILE A 205 -3.11 18.19 -2.12
C ILE A 205 -3.58 18.05 -0.67
N GLU A 206 -4.45 17.09 -0.39
CA GLU A 206 -4.91 16.79 0.96
C GLU A 206 -4.20 15.56 1.50
N LEU A 207 -3.61 15.73 2.69
CA LEU A 207 -2.86 14.70 3.38
C LEU A 207 -3.73 14.13 4.51
N PRO A 208 -3.88 12.80 4.62
CA PRO A 208 -4.52 12.18 5.78
C PRO A 208 -3.57 12.19 7.01
N PRO A 209 -4.07 12.42 8.23
CA PRO A 209 -3.26 12.53 9.46
C PRO A 209 -2.52 11.24 9.84
N ASN A 210 -2.98 10.07 9.42
CA ASN A 210 -2.39 8.77 9.79
C ASN A 210 -1.58 8.12 8.66
N LYS A 211 -1.22 8.88 7.62
CA LYS A 211 -0.53 8.37 6.42
C LYS A 211 0.79 9.09 6.21
N ALA A 212 1.78 8.68 6.99
CA ALA A 212 3.14 9.21 7.00
C ALA A 212 4.14 8.05 7.09
N TRP A 213 5.36 8.28 6.60
CA TRP A 213 6.51 7.42 6.86
C TRP A 213 7.09 7.81 8.23
N CYS A 214 7.19 6.87 9.17
CA CYS A 214 7.68 7.17 10.52
C CYS A 214 8.89 6.32 10.89
N THR A 215 9.75 6.84 11.78
CA THR A 215 10.87 6.09 12.36
C THR A 215 11.16 6.54 13.79
N ASN A 216 11.77 5.66 14.60
CA ASN A 216 12.26 5.95 15.96
C ASN A 216 13.78 6.14 16.00
N GLU A 217 14.44 6.15 14.85
CA GLU A 217 15.88 6.41 14.77
C GLU A 217 16.22 7.86 15.12
N LEU A 218 17.38 8.05 15.78
CA LEU A 218 17.83 9.38 16.21
C LEU A 218 18.31 10.26 15.05
N GLN A 219 18.78 9.63 13.97
CA GLN A 219 19.21 10.31 12.76
C GLN A 219 18.46 9.73 11.55
N PRO A 220 17.17 10.06 11.39
CA PRO A 220 16.35 9.50 10.32
C PRO A 220 16.91 9.79 8.94
N VAL A 221 17.00 8.75 8.11
CA VAL A 221 17.32 8.85 6.69
C VAL A 221 16.16 8.31 5.87
N LEU A 222 15.62 9.11 4.96
CA LEU A 222 14.66 8.68 3.96
C LEU A 222 15.31 8.74 2.58
N THR A 223 15.57 7.57 2.00
CA THR A 223 16.18 7.44 0.67
C THR A 223 15.11 7.17 -0.39
N ILE A 224 15.15 7.94 -1.46
CA ILE A 224 14.13 7.92 -2.52
C ILE A 224 14.80 7.67 -3.86
N ASN A 225 14.34 6.63 -4.55
CA ASN A 225 14.55 6.43 -5.98
C ASN A 225 13.58 7.32 -6.74
N LEU A 226 14.12 8.30 -7.47
CA LEU A 226 13.36 9.14 -8.37
C LEU A 226 12.89 8.33 -9.59
N ALA A 227 11.77 8.73 -10.15
CA ALA A 227 11.18 8.15 -11.36
C ALA A 227 12.20 8.06 -12.52
N SER A 228 13.05 9.06 -12.64
CA SER A 228 14.06 9.19 -13.69
C SER A 228 15.24 10.04 -13.21
N TYR A 229 16.33 10.02 -13.98
CA TYR A 229 17.42 10.97 -13.76
C TYR A 229 16.89 12.40 -13.93
N THR A 230 17.04 13.18 -12.86
CA THR A 230 16.39 14.49 -12.73
C THR A 230 17.43 15.56 -12.41
N ASN A 231 17.33 16.69 -13.12
CA ASN A 231 18.07 17.91 -12.82
C ASN A 231 17.32 18.69 -11.73
N LEU A 232 17.80 18.58 -10.50
CA LEU A 232 17.11 19.09 -9.32
C LEU A 232 17.06 20.62 -9.28
N THR A 233 15.92 21.17 -8.89
CA THR A 233 15.65 22.62 -8.81
C THR A 233 15.17 23.04 -7.43
N ALA A 234 14.39 22.19 -6.75
CA ALA A 234 13.90 22.43 -5.40
C ALA A 234 13.48 21.11 -4.76
N VAL A 235 13.35 21.14 -3.43
CA VAL A 235 12.63 20.12 -2.67
C VAL A 235 11.57 20.79 -1.83
N SER A 236 10.48 20.10 -1.53
CA SER A 236 9.51 20.58 -0.55
C SER A 236 9.15 19.51 0.47
N TYR A 237 8.73 19.98 1.63
CA TYR A 237 8.09 19.16 2.63
C TYR A 237 6.71 19.74 2.93
N GLN A 238 5.71 18.88 2.99
CA GLN A 238 4.34 19.24 3.33
C GLN A 238 3.83 18.37 4.48
N HIS A 239 3.20 19.02 5.45
CA HIS A 239 2.47 18.37 6.53
C HIS A 239 0.95 18.44 6.33
N THR A 240 0.21 17.58 7.02
CA THR A 240 -1.25 17.74 7.22
C THR A 240 -1.56 19.05 7.93
N ARG A 241 -2.77 19.58 7.72
CA ARG A 241 -3.20 20.79 8.44
C ARG A 241 -3.17 20.54 9.95
N TRP A 242 -2.54 21.45 10.67
CA TRP A 242 -2.51 21.55 12.13
C TRP A 242 -2.81 22.99 12.53
N ASN A 243 -3.29 23.20 13.76
CA ASN A 243 -3.63 24.51 14.28
C ASN A 243 -2.67 24.89 15.42
N GLY A 244 -2.12 26.10 15.38
CA GLY A 244 -1.23 26.61 16.43
C GLY A 244 0.23 26.20 16.28
N SER A 245 0.61 24.98 16.68
CA SER A 245 2.01 24.53 16.70
C SER A 245 2.26 23.37 15.74
N VAL A 246 3.45 23.36 15.12
CA VAL A 246 3.90 22.22 14.31
C VAL A 246 3.93 20.97 15.20
N PRO A 247 3.39 19.83 14.75
CA PRO A 247 3.41 18.60 15.53
C PRO A 247 4.84 18.17 15.89
N ASP A 248 5.00 17.73 17.12
CA ASP A 248 6.28 17.34 17.75
C ASP A 248 7.11 16.36 16.90
N GLY A 249 6.44 15.34 16.32
CA GLY A 249 7.09 14.34 15.48
C GLY A 249 7.39 14.79 14.05
N SER A 250 7.04 16.01 13.64
CA SER A 250 7.34 16.51 12.30
C SER A 250 8.85 16.84 12.18
N PRO A 251 9.48 16.64 11.02
CA PRO A 251 10.84 17.11 10.76
C PRO A 251 10.91 18.63 10.92
N LYS A 252 11.90 19.11 11.68
CA LYS A 252 12.17 20.54 11.89
C LYS A 252 13.29 21.02 10.99
N SER A 253 14.39 20.28 10.92
CA SER A 253 15.46 20.57 9.97
C SER A 253 16.03 19.32 9.32
N TYR A 254 16.42 19.45 8.06
CA TYR A 254 16.94 18.35 7.26
C TYR A 254 17.91 18.82 6.19
N ASP A 255 18.79 17.90 5.78
CA ASP A 255 19.66 18.04 4.61
C ASP A 255 19.15 17.16 3.48
N VAL A 256 19.53 17.49 2.26
CA VAL A 256 19.27 16.66 1.08
C VAL A 256 20.58 16.34 0.37
N MET A 257 20.81 15.04 0.15
CA MET A 257 22.01 14.50 -0.50
C MET A 257 21.61 13.80 -1.80
N SER A 258 22.42 13.95 -2.85
CA SER A 258 22.35 13.17 -4.08
C SER A 258 23.26 11.97 -3.95
N CYS A 259 22.80 10.77 -4.31
CA CYS A 259 23.66 9.60 -4.41
C CYS A 259 24.28 9.53 -5.81
N LEU A 260 25.61 9.49 -5.87
CA LEU A 260 26.38 9.36 -7.10
C LEU A 260 26.59 7.89 -7.50
N ASP A 261 26.36 6.96 -6.57
CA ASP A 261 26.40 5.53 -6.75
C ASP A 261 25.11 4.88 -6.21
N GLU A 262 24.84 3.64 -6.63
CA GLU A 262 23.62 2.91 -6.28
C GLU A 262 23.47 2.71 -4.77
N ASN A 263 24.58 2.55 -4.04
CA ASN A 263 24.59 2.30 -2.60
C ASN A 263 24.75 3.59 -1.76
N CYS A 264 24.71 4.78 -2.37
CA CYS A 264 24.91 6.05 -1.69
C CYS A 264 26.21 6.14 -0.85
N ARG A 265 27.29 5.44 -1.25
CA ARG A 265 28.60 5.59 -0.59
C ARG A 265 29.30 6.87 -1.03
N LYS A 266 29.04 7.32 -2.26
CA LYS A 266 29.50 8.59 -2.81
C LYS A 266 28.29 9.52 -2.91
N MET A 267 28.34 10.64 -2.21
CA MET A 267 27.23 11.57 -2.14
C MET A 267 27.68 13.00 -2.38
N GLU A 268 26.81 13.76 -3.02
CA GLU A 268 26.95 15.20 -3.21
C GLU A 268 25.85 15.91 -2.42
N ARG A 269 26.20 16.95 -1.67
CA ARG A 269 25.21 17.72 -0.90
C ARG A 269 24.42 18.63 -1.84
N ILE A 270 23.12 18.40 -1.95
CA ILE A 270 22.20 19.23 -2.74
C ILE A 270 21.82 20.47 -1.94
N MET A 271 21.48 20.26 -0.67
CA MET A 271 21.01 21.31 0.21
C MET A 271 21.33 20.97 1.65
N SER A 272 21.60 21.99 2.45
CA SER A 272 21.74 21.84 3.89
C SER A 272 20.82 22.77 4.64
N ASN A 273 20.36 22.32 5.80
CA ASN A 273 19.59 23.13 6.75
C ASN A 273 18.29 23.68 6.16
N CYS A 274 17.55 22.86 5.40
CA CYS A 274 16.15 23.17 5.12
C CYS A 274 15.39 23.13 6.44
N VAL A 275 14.64 24.18 6.74
CA VAL A 275 13.89 24.30 8.01
C VAL A 275 12.40 24.30 7.70
N TYR A 276 11.67 23.40 8.35
CA TYR A 276 10.22 23.44 8.43
C TYR A 276 9.82 24.14 9.72
N LYS A 277 8.88 25.09 9.63
CA LYS A 277 8.45 25.90 10.78
C LYS A 277 6.98 26.23 10.69
N ASN A 278 6.44 26.87 11.72
CA ASN A 278 5.10 27.42 11.61
C ASN A 278 5.08 28.57 10.57
N SER A 279 4.19 28.47 9.60
CA SER A 279 3.90 29.51 8.62
C SER A 279 2.38 29.64 8.52
N GLU A 280 1.87 30.85 8.76
CA GLU A 280 0.45 31.14 9.04
C GLU A 280 -0.54 30.52 8.03
N ASP A 281 -0.16 30.39 6.75
CA ASP A 281 -1.05 29.84 5.70
C ASP A 281 -0.49 28.69 4.86
N LYS A 282 0.73 28.20 5.16
CA LYS A 282 1.45 27.29 4.24
C LYS A 282 1.94 26.03 4.95
N GLN A 283 1.19 24.95 4.72
CA GLN A 283 1.55 23.61 5.17
C GLN A 283 2.68 22.97 4.35
N GLU A 284 2.88 23.44 3.12
CA GLU A 284 4.01 23.06 2.26
C GLU A 284 5.07 24.16 2.28
N GLN A 285 6.32 23.77 2.50
CA GLN A 285 7.47 24.68 2.49
C GLN A 285 8.52 24.16 1.52
N VAL A 286 8.98 25.07 0.67
CA VAL A 286 9.91 24.78 -0.42
C VAL A 286 11.31 25.25 -0.03
N CYS A 287 12.28 24.38 -0.24
CA CYS A 287 13.71 24.64 -0.11
C CYS A 287 14.32 24.67 -1.52
N VAL A 288 14.57 25.88 -2.03
CA VAL A 288 15.00 26.11 -3.41
C VAL A 288 16.50 25.85 -3.55
N ILE A 289 16.90 25.07 -4.54
CA ILE A 289 18.31 24.75 -4.81
C ILE A 289 18.94 25.91 -5.58
N PRO A 290 20.09 26.46 -5.13
CA PRO A 290 20.75 27.54 -5.84
C PRO A 290 21.17 27.11 -7.24
N THR A 291 20.85 27.92 -8.25
CA THR A 291 21.23 27.67 -9.65
C THR A 291 22.75 27.69 -9.88
N SER A 292 23.51 28.28 -8.96
CA SER A 292 24.98 28.24 -8.97
C SER A 292 25.55 26.87 -8.65
N LEU A 293 24.77 25.98 -8.01
CA LEU A 293 25.18 24.63 -7.68
C LEU A 293 25.13 23.77 -8.96
N ARG A 294 26.30 23.35 -9.46
CA ARG A 294 26.39 22.49 -10.64
C ARG A 294 26.23 21.02 -10.24
N LEU A 295 25.00 20.64 -9.98
CA LEU A 295 24.65 19.26 -9.63
C LEU A 295 24.58 18.38 -10.88
N SER A 296 25.06 17.15 -10.75
CA SER A 296 24.80 16.13 -11.76
C SER A 296 23.35 15.66 -11.68
N PRO A 297 22.70 15.32 -12.81
CA PRO A 297 21.39 14.67 -12.78
C PRO A 297 21.46 13.42 -11.91
N THR A 298 20.46 13.23 -11.05
CA THR A 298 20.45 12.11 -10.12
C THR A 298 19.16 11.33 -10.21
N LYS A 299 19.26 10.03 -9.91
CA LYS A 299 18.11 9.13 -9.79
C LYS A 299 17.83 8.77 -8.33
N LYS A 300 18.68 9.17 -7.38
CA LYS A 300 18.52 8.78 -5.97
C LYS A 300 18.93 9.92 -5.04
N VAL A 301 18.06 10.23 -4.09
CA VAL A 301 18.29 11.29 -3.10
C VAL A 301 18.03 10.78 -1.69
N GLN A 302 18.72 11.36 -0.70
CA GLN A 302 18.49 11.12 0.72
C GLN A 302 18.05 12.39 1.42
N PHE A 303 16.91 12.33 2.09
CA PHE A 303 16.52 13.29 3.10
C PHE A 303 17.12 12.84 4.43
N ARG A 304 18.03 13.65 5.00
CA ARG A 304 18.68 13.37 6.27
C ARG A 304 18.13 14.31 7.31
N ILE A 305 17.25 13.80 8.15
CA ILE A 305 16.54 14.60 9.15
C ILE A 305 17.48 14.79 10.34
N ARG A 306 17.74 16.04 10.70
CA ARG A 306 18.66 16.39 11.78
C ARG A 306 17.95 16.43 13.12
N GLU A 307 16.75 17.01 13.15
CA GLU A 307 15.91 17.12 14.33
C GLU A 307 14.43 17.20 13.91
N ASN A 308 13.56 16.70 14.78
CA ASN A 308 12.12 16.95 14.73
C ASN A 308 11.76 18.16 15.62
N HIS A 309 10.47 18.46 15.77
CA HIS A 309 10.00 19.58 16.57
C HIS A 309 10.03 19.34 18.10
N GLY A 310 10.50 18.17 18.56
CA GLY A 310 10.77 17.86 19.95
C GLY A 310 9.71 16.94 20.58
N ASN A 311 9.78 16.74 21.90
CA ASN A 311 8.82 16.01 22.77
C ASN A 311 8.46 14.57 22.38
N THR A 312 9.01 14.03 21.30
CA THR A 312 8.89 12.64 20.89
C THR A 312 10.16 12.15 20.21
N ARG A 313 10.48 10.87 20.41
CA ARG A 313 11.55 10.19 19.68
C ARG A 313 11.12 9.85 18.25
N LYS A 314 9.82 9.71 17.99
CA LYS A 314 9.29 9.31 16.69
C LYS A 314 9.31 10.50 15.73
N THR A 315 9.88 10.31 14.55
CA THR A 315 9.80 11.29 13.46
C THR A 315 8.86 10.76 12.38
N CYS A 316 7.89 11.55 11.92
CA CYS A 316 6.91 11.20 10.91
C CYS A 316 6.90 12.20 9.74
N VAL A 317 7.21 11.71 8.55
CA VAL A 317 7.31 12.48 7.30
C VAL A 317 6.07 12.21 6.45
N TYR A 318 5.32 13.26 6.12
CA TYR A 318 4.02 13.12 5.44
C TYR A 318 4.07 13.14 3.92
N LEU A 319 4.63 14.19 3.32
CA LEU A 319 4.83 14.27 1.88
C LEU A 319 6.10 15.06 1.60
N VAL A 320 6.98 14.47 0.80
CA VAL A 320 8.14 15.15 0.23
C VAL A 320 8.00 15.21 -1.27
N ARG A 321 8.43 16.33 -1.86
CA ARG A 321 8.51 16.49 -3.30
C ARG A 321 9.93 16.84 -3.69
N VAL A 322 10.37 16.25 -4.80
CA VAL A 322 11.69 16.51 -5.39
C VAL A 322 11.44 17.05 -6.77
N TYR A 323 11.63 18.35 -6.94
CA TYR A 323 11.37 19.04 -8.18
C TYR A 323 12.59 19.06 -9.07
N GLY A 324 12.35 18.91 -10.36
CA GLY A 324 13.38 19.12 -11.35
C GLY A 324 12.89 18.92 -12.77
N HIS A 325 13.83 19.06 -13.70
CA HIS A 325 13.59 18.82 -15.11
C HIS A 325 14.02 17.39 -15.45
N ILE A 326 13.13 16.67 -16.13
CA ILE A 326 13.34 15.32 -16.64
C ILE A 326 13.52 15.43 -18.15
N GLU A 327 14.39 14.62 -18.74
CA GLU A 327 14.49 14.56 -20.20
C GLU A 327 13.16 14.08 -20.82
N GLU A 328 12.60 14.93 -21.68
CA GLU A 328 11.23 14.86 -22.23
C GLU A 328 10.87 13.53 -22.91
N LYS A 329 11.87 12.77 -23.38
CA LYS A 329 11.70 11.48 -24.08
C LYS A 329 11.06 10.37 -23.23
N LEU A 330 10.85 10.58 -21.94
CA LEU A 330 10.29 9.60 -20.99
C LEU A 330 8.83 9.88 -20.57
N LEU A 331 8.23 11.00 -21.01
CA LEU A 331 6.91 11.47 -20.52
C LEU A 331 5.71 11.08 -21.40
N THR A 332 5.87 10.17 -22.36
CA THR A 332 4.81 9.82 -23.32
C THR A 332 3.66 9.02 -22.67
N GLY A 333 2.69 9.74 -22.10
CA GLY A 333 1.44 9.19 -21.58
C GLY A 333 0.31 9.24 -22.61
N ASN A 334 -0.29 8.07 -22.91
CA ASN A 334 -1.40 7.91 -23.84
C ASN A 334 -2.65 8.67 -23.37
N GLN A 335 -3.04 9.71 -24.10
CA GLN A 335 -4.35 10.33 -23.96
C GLN A 335 -5.41 9.47 -24.68
N LYS A 336 -6.17 8.69 -23.91
CA LYS A 336 -7.45 8.18 -24.38
C LYS A 336 -8.49 8.12 -23.26
N MET A 337 -9.58 8.86 -23.50
CA MET A 337 -10.97 8.48 -23.16
C MET A 337 -11.61 9.06 -21.89
N LYS A 338 -12.05 10.33 -21.97
CA LYS A 338 -12.87 11.01 -20.94
C LYS A 338 -14.20 10.32 -20.59
N ARG A 339 -14.79 9.53 -21.50
CA ARG A 339 -16.11 8.90 -21.26
C ARG A 339 -16.01 7.60 -20.45
N ASP A 340 -14.98 6.81 -20.68
CA ASP A 340 -14.70 5.59 -19.89
C ASP A 340 -14.26 5.93 -18.48
N HIS A 341 -13.57 7.07 -18.31
CA HIS A 341 -13.13 7.59 -17.02
C HIS A 341 -14.30 7.79 -16.04
N ILE A 342 -15.36 8.51 -16.46
CA ILE A 342 -16.52 8.77 -15.60
C ILE A 342 -17.19 7.46 -15.16
N ASN A 343 -17.44 6.55 -16.10
CA ASN A 343 -18.04 5.25 -15.78
C ASN A 343 -17.15 4.41 -14.87
N THR A 344 -15.82 4.47 -15.06
CA THR A 344 -14.84 3.82 -14.21
C THR A 344 -14.93 4.35 -12.78
N CYS A 345 -14.88 5.67 -12.58
CA CYS A 345 -14.97 6.25 -11.24
C CYS A 345 -16.32 5.99 -10.56
N LEU A 346 -17.42 6.01 -11.31
CA LEU A 346 -18.74 5.61 -10.79
C LEU A 346 -18.74 4.14 -10.34
N SER A 347 -18.16 3.23 -11.13
CA SER A 347 -18.07 1.81 -10.76
C SER A 347 -17.24 1.58 -9.50
N ILE A 348 -16.13 2.31 -9.34
CA ILE A 348 -15.27 2.26 -8.16
C ILE A 348 -16.03 2.76 -6.93
N THR A 349 -16.69 3.91 -7.06
CA THR A 349 -17.51 4.51 -5.99
C THR A 349 -18.62 3.55 -5.57
N ASN A 350 -19.31 2.93 -6.53
CA ASN A 350 -20.34 1.93 -6.27
C ASN A 350 -19.78 0.70 -5.54
N ARG A 351 -18.59 0.20 -5.91
CA ARG A 351 -17.94 -0.90 -5.19
C ARG A 351 -17.55 -0.51 -3.78
N TYR A 352 -17.06 0.70 -3.56
CA TYR A 352 -16.71 1.19 -2.23
C TYR A 352 -17.93 1.18 -1.29
N HIS A 353 -19.07 1.70 -1.75
CA HIS A 353 -20.28 1.84 -0.92
C HIS A 353 -21.10 0.55 -0.80
N ASN A 354 -21.15 -0.29 -1.85
CA ASN A 354 -22.03 -1.47 -1.87
C ASN A 354 -21.28 -2.81 -1.73
N TYR A 355 -19.98 -2.87 -2.03
CA TYR A 355 -19.21 -4.11 -2.11
C TYR A 355 -17.79 -3.96 -1.56
N ARG A 356 -17.67 -3.66 -0.26
CA ARG A 356 -16.39 -3.32 0.39
C ARG A 356 -15.25 -4.31 0.10
N ILE A 357 -15.54 -5.62 0.15
CA ILE A 357 -14.55 -6.66 -0.11
C ILE A 357 -14.01 -6.58 -1.55
N LEU A 358 -14.89 -6.37 -2.54
CA LEU A 358 -14.48 -6.23 -3.93
C LEU A 358 -13.68 -4.95 -4.15
N PHE A 359 -14.07 -3.86 -3.49
CA PHE A 359 -13.29 -2.62 -3.50
C PHE A 359 -11.88 -2.86 -2.96
N ASP A 360 -11.75 -3.46 -1.77
CA ASP A 360 -10.44 -3.69 -1.14
C ASP A 360 -9.51 -4.58 -1.99
N ILE A 361 -10.08 -5.50 -2.80
CA ILE A 361 -9.31 -6.38 -3.71
C ILE A 361 -8.90 -5.66 -5.00
N PHE A 362 -9.81 -4.91 -5.64
CA PHE A 362 -9.61 -4.41 -7.00
C PHE A 362 -9.22 -2.92 -7.08
N ASP A 363 -9.72 -2.09 -6.17
CA ASP A 363 -9.60 -0.62 -6.26
C ASP A 363 -9.07 0.03 -4.98
N GLY A 364 -8.90 -0.71 -3.89
CA GLY A 364 -8.46 -0.16 -2.59
C GLY A 364 -7.04 0.43 -2.61
N TYR A 365 -6.31 0.27 -3.71
CA TYR A 365 -4.95 0.76 -3.89
C TYR A 365 -4.89 2.24 -4.25
N CYS A 366 -4.15 3.02 -3.47
CA CYS A 366 -4.00 4.46 -3.71
C CYS A 366 -3.43 4.74 -5.10
N ILE A 367 -2.40 4.01 -5.54
CA ILE A 367 -1.79 4.21 -6.87
C ILE A 367 -2.83 4.05 -7.99
N SER A 368 -3.71 3.04 -7.88
CA SER A 368 -4.79 2.79 -8.86
C SER A 368 -5.81 3.92 -8.86
N LEU A 369 -6.26 4.37 -7.69
CA LEU A 369 -7.27 5.44 -7.57
C LEU A 369 -6.76 6.79 -8.07
N PHE A 370 -5.53 7.16 -7.70
CA PHE A 370 -4.92 8.43 -8.06
C PHE A 370 -4.50 8.48 -9.53
N SER A 371 -3.94 7.39 -10.08
CA SER A 371 -3.63 7.30 -11.52
C SER A 371 -4.88 7.39 -12.40
N LYS A 372 -6.02 6.87 -11.91
CA LYS A 372 -7.31 7.02 -12.56
C LYS A 372 -7.95 8.38 -12.33
N GLY A 373 -7.46 9.25 -11.43
CA GLY A 373 -8.07 10.57 -11.18
C GLY A 373 -9.46 10.56 -10.53
N CYS A 374 -9.85 9.48 -9.85
CA CYS A 374 -11.22 9.32 -9.34
C CYS A 374 -11.51 10.00 -7.98
N CYS A 375 -10.50 10.59 -7.33
CA CYS A 375 -10.63 11.15 -5.98
C CYS A 375 -11.60 12.33 -5.88
N LYS A 376 -11.91 13.01 -7.00
CA LYS A 376 -12.93 14.07 -7.01
C LYS A 376 -14.34 13.50 -6.89
N GLN A 377 -14.58 12.31 -7.44
CA GLN A 377 -15.88 11.63 -7.43
C GLN A 377 -16.11 10.88 -6.10
N CYS A 378 -15.05 10.33 -5.52
CA CYS A 378 -15.08 9.62 -4.24
C CYS A 378 -13.85 10.02 -3.39
N PRO A 379 -13.89 11.16 -2.68
CA PRO A 379 -12.79 11.58 -1.83
C PRO A 379 -12.53 10.59 -0.70
N GLU A 380 -13.58 9.99 -0.13
CA GLU A 380 -13.48 8.98 0.91
C GLU A 380 -12.68 7.75 0.45
N CYS A 381 -12.83 7.33 -0.81
CA CYS A 381 -12.04 6.24 -1.40
C CYS A 381 -10.53 6.52 -1.33
N CYS A 382 -10.12 7.76 -1.60
CA CYS A 382 -8.70 8.16 -1.60
C CYS A 382 -8.16 8.50 -0.21
N THR A 383 -9.01 8.90 0.74
CA THR A 383 -8.59 9.07 2.13
C THR A 383 -8.33 7.74 2.85
N GLN A 384 -9.12 6.71 2.51
CA GLN A 384 -9.05 5.39 3.15
C GLN A 384 -8.25 4.35 2.35
N CYS A 385 -7.68 4.73 1.21
CA CYS A 385 -6.92 3.80 0.38
C CYS A 385 -5.68 3.28 1.10
N ARG A 386 -5.20 2.12 0.62
CA ARG A 386 -3.96 1.50 1.06
C ARG A 386 -2.89 1.57 -0.03
N ILE A 387 -1.63 1.79 0.33
CA ILE A 387 -0.52 1.68 -0.63
C ILE A 387 -0.28 0.19 -0.94
N ASN A 388 -0.37 -0.65 0.10
CA ASN A 388 -0.16 -2.09 0.01
C ASN A 388 -1.47 -2.88 0.18
N PRO A 389 -1.56 -4.11 -0.36
CA PRO A 389 -2.73 -4.96 -0.16
C PRO A 389 -2.93 -5.25 1.33
N SER A 390 -4.18 -5.29 1.78
CA SER A 390 -4.46 -5.87 3.09
C SER A 390 -4.32 -7.39 3.04
N PHE A 391 -3.89 -8.01 4.15
CA PHE A 391 -3.83 -9.47 4.25
C PHE A 391 -5.16 -10.13 3.88
N SER A 392 -6.27 -9.54 4.36
CA SER A 392 -7.62 -9.99 4.04
C SER A 392 -7.91 -9.95 2.54
N ALA A 393 -7.52 -8.88 1.85
CA ALA A 393 -7.68 -8.77 0.40
C ALA A 393 -6.83 -9.82 -0.35
N VAL A 394 -5.61 -10.10 0.10
CA VAL A 394 -4.76 -11.16 -0.50
C VAL A 394 -5.41 -12.53 -0.31
N VAL A 395 -5.87 -12.84 0.91
CA VAL A 395 -6.52 -14.12 1.21
C VAL A 395 -7.80 -14.29 0.41
N TYR A 396 -8.67 -13.28 0.37
CA TYR A 396 -9.89 -13.34 -0.42
C TYR A 396 -9.61 -13.42 -1.93
N GLY A 397 -8.56 -12.74 -2.42
CA GLY A 397 -8.10 -12.89 -3.79
C GLY A 397 -7.68 -14.32 -4.12
N ILE A 398 -6.91 -14.97 -3.23
CA ILE A 398 -6.51 -16.37 -3.40
C ILE A 398 -7.74 -17.30 -3.39
N ILE A 399 -8.68 -17.09 -2.47
CA ILE A 399 -9.93 -17.86 -2.41
C ILE A 399 -10.72 -17.71 -3.71
N LEU A 400 -10.88 -16.48 -4.20
CA LEU A 400 -11.62 -16.19 -5.43
C LEU A 400 -10.98 -16.85 -6.66
N VAL A 401 -9.64 -16.83 -6.75
CA VAL A 401 -8.91 -17.35 -7.91
C VAL A 401 -8.76 -18.87 -7.88
N LEU A 402 -8.57 -19.48 -6.70
CA LEU A 402 -8.29 -20.92 -6.58
C LEU A 402 -9.54 -21.75 -6.24
N ILE A 403 -10.36 -21.30 -5.29
CA ILE A 403 -11.46 -22.11 -4.76
C ILE A 403 -12.70 -22.00 -5.65
N THR A 404 -13.02 -20.81 -6.15
CA THR A 404 -14.20 -20.58 -6.98
C THR A 404 -14.22 -21.43 -8.26
N PRO A 405 -13.15 -21.52 -9.07
CA PRO A 405 -13.16 -22.42 -10.23
C PRO A 405 -13.25 -23.90 -9.83
N LEU A 406 -12.62 -24.32 -8.72
CA LEU A 406 -12.75 -25.71 -8.25
C LEU A 406 -14.21 -26.07 -7.91
N VAL A 407 -14.93 -25.17 -7.24
CA VAL A 407 -16.35 -25.35 -6.91
C VAL A 407 -17.22 -25.36 -8.18
N MET A 408 -16.93 -24.51 -9.17
CA MET A 408 -17.72 -24.43 -10.41
C MET A 408 -17.45 -25.62 -11.35
N ILE A 409 -16.23 -26.14 -11.39
CA ILE A 409 -15.87 -27.25 -12.29
C ILE A 409 -16.17 -28.62 -11.65
N SER A 410 -16.18 -28.72 -10.31
CA SER A 410 -16.54 -29.95 -9.58
C SER A 410 -17.86 -30.61 -10.04
N PRO A 411 -19.00 -29.91 -10.12
CA PRO A 411 -20.27 -30.51 -10.56
C PRO A 411 -20.20 -31.01 -12.01
N PHE A 412 -19.44 -30.34 -12.88
CA PHE A 412 -19.25 -30.80 -14.26
C PHE A 412 -18.51 -32.14 -14.30
N PHE A 413 -17.46 -32.31 -13.48
CA PHE A 413 -16.76 -33.59 -13.35
C PHE A 413 -17.65 -34.67 -12.74
N ILE A 414 -18.50 -34.34 -11.76
CA ILE A 414 -19.46 -35.28 -11.16
C ILE A 414 -20.47 -35.76 -12.22
N ILE A 415 -21.04 -34.85 -13.03
CA ILE A 415 -21.98 -35.21 -14.10
C ILE A 415 -21.31 -36.08 -15.16
N LEU A 416 -20.10 -35.74 -15.60
CA LEU A 416 -19.34 -36.57 -16.54
C LEU A 416 -19.05 -37.97 -15.98
N PHE A 417 -18.76 -38.07 -14.69
CA PHE A 417 -18.54 -39.35 -14.01
C PHE A 417 -19.81 -40.20 -13.98
N LEU A 418 -20.96 -39.61 -13.60
CA LEU A 418 -22.25 -40.28 -13.58
C LEU A 418 -22.68 -40.74 -14.99
N ALA A 419 -22.51 -39.91 -16.01
CA ALA A 419 -22.80 -40.27 -17.39
C ALA A 419 -21.94 -41.44 -17.89
N LYS A 420 -20.64 -41.45 -17.53
CA LYS A 420 -19.72 -42.54 -17.87
C LYS A 420 -20.08 -43.85 -17.16
N MET A 421 -20.61 -43.79 -15.93
CA MET A 421 -21.14 -44.96 -15.24
C MET A 421 -22.42 -45.48 -15.90
N TYR A 422 -23.35 -44.59 -16.26
CA TYR A 422 -24.58 -44.95 -16.95
C TYR A 422 -24.32 -45.69 -18.28
N ILE A 423 -23.40 -45.16 -19.12
CA ILE A 423 -23.00 -45.77 -20.40
C ILE A 423 -22.21 -47.08 -20.23
N ARG A 424 -21.70 -47.39 -19.04
CA ARG A 424 -21.06 -48.69 -18.77
C ARG A 424 -22.04 -49.75 -18.28
N PHE A 425 -23.19 -49.33 -17.76
CA PHE A 425 -24.19 -50.22 -17.17
C PHE A 425 -25.25 -50.65 -18.19
N PHE A 426 -25.51 -49.81 -19.19
CA PHE A 426 -26.24 -50.13 -20.42
C PHE A 426 -25.26 -50.32 -21.58
#